data_AF-A0A554VGJ4-F1
#
_entry.id   AF-A0A554VGJ4-F1
#
_cell.length_a   1.000
_cell.length_b   1.000
_cell.length_c   1.000
_cell.angle_alpha   90.00
_cell.angle_beta   90.00
_cell.angle_gamma   90.00
#
_symmetry.space_group_name_H-M   'P 1'
#
loop_
_entity.id
_entity.type
_entity.pdbx_description
1 polymer ?
#
loop_
_entity_poly.entity_id
_entity_poly.type
_entity_poly.pdbx_seq_one_letter_code
_entity_poly.pdbx_strand_id
1 'polypeptide(L)'
;MQNQDFDILKSTGEKVKFSLHKLRKSLQRSGADDKAIAYILDVVRDELYQGISTKEIYNRAFALLKKKKSVFASKYKLKKAIYELGPTGFPFERFVAAILKYSGYQVGNSCQTDPPIPIILTQ
;
A
#
# COMPACT_ATOMS: atom_id res chain seq x y z
N MET A 1 -12.97 -19.69 15.19
CA MET A 1 -11.77 -18.88 15.52
C MET A 1 -12.25 -17.52 15.98
N GLN A 2 -11.91 -17.12 17.21
CA GLN A 2 -12.49 -15.95 17.87
C GLN A 2 -12.14 -14.64 17.15
N ASN A 3 -13.16 -13.96 16.60
CA ASN A 3 -13.10 -12.53 16.30
C ASN A 3 -13.08 -11.82 17.65
N GLN A 4 -11.97 -11.20 18.01
CA GLN A 4 -11.97 -10.22 19.08
C GLN A 4 -12.41 -8.89 18.47
N ASP A 5 -13.50 -8.33 18.99
CA ASP A 5 -14.17 -7.14 18.46
C ASP A 5 -13.43 -5.85 18.87
N PHE A 6 -12.16 -5.73 18.50
CA PHE A 6 -11.40 -4.49 18.66
C PHE A 6 -11.85 -3.46 17.64
N ASP A 7 -12.13 -2.25 18.11
CA ASP A 7 -12.34 -1.11 17.24
C ASP A 7 -11.00 -0.44 16.96
N ILE A 8 -10.68 -0.33 15.68
CA ILE A 8 -9.46 0.31 15.16
C ILE A 8 -9.80 1.64 14.53
N LEU A 9 -8.87 2.58 14.62
CA LEU A 9 -8.98 3.88 13.99
C LEU A 9 -8.33 3.86 12.60
N LYS A 10 -9.10 4.13 11.55
CA LYS A 10 -8.54 4.35 10.21
C LYS A 10 -7.78 5.68 10.16
N SER A 11 -7.01 5.88 9.10
CA SER A 11 -6.37 7.17 8.80
C SER A 11 -7.38 8.30 8.61
N THR A 12 -8.63 7.99 8.29
CA THR A 12 -9.75 8.94 8.17
C THR A 12 -10.37 9.34 9.52
N GLY A 13 -9.98 8.70 10.63
CA GLY A 13 -10.63 8.88 11.94
C GLY A 13 -11.88 8.01 12.15
N GLU A 14 -12.29 7.22 11.16
CA GLU A 14 -13.41 6.29 11.27
C GLU A 14 -13.02 5.08 12.14
N LYS A 15 -13.92 4.69 13.07
CA LYS A 15 -13.79 3.47 13.87
C LYS A 15 -14.38 2.28 13.12
N VAL A 16 -13.60 1.22 12.97
CA VAL A 16 -14.05 -0.02 12.33
C VAL A 16 -13.57 -1.24 13.09
N LYS A 17 -14.25 -2.38 12.93
CA LYS A 17 -13.81 -3.64 13.53
C LYS A 17 -12.53 -4.16 12.90
N PHE A 18 -11.57 -4.53 13.74
CA PHE A 18 -10.37 -5.23 13.31
C PHE A 18 -10.72 -6.60 12.72
N SER A 19 -9.94 -7.03 11.72
CA SER A 19 -10.08 -8.36 11.15
C SER A 19 -8.70 -8.99 10.95
N LEU A 20 -8.43 -10.06 11.72
CA LEU A 20 -7.23 -10.87 11.58
C LEU A 20 -7.09 -11.45 10.17
N HIS A 21 -8.21 -11.80 9.53
CA HIS A 21 -8.22 -12.31 8.16
C HIS A 21 -7.67 -11.29 7.16
N LYS A 22 -8.03 -10.01 7.33
CA LYS A 22 -7.51 -8.92 6.48
C LYS A 22 -6.00 -8.76 6.66
N LEU A 23 -5.52 -8.82 7.91
CA LEU A 23 -4.09 -8.76 8.21
C LEU A 23 -3.35 -9.95 7.58
N ARG A 24 -3.84 -11.18 7.80
CA ARG A 24 -3.28 -12.41 7.20
C ARG A 24 -3.14 -12.30 5.69
N LYS A 25 -4.24 -11.96 5.00
CA LYS A 25 -4.23 -11.77 3.53
C LYS A 25 -3.23 -10.71 3.09
N SER A 26 -3.07 -9.64 3.87
CA SER A 26 -2.10 -8.59 3.54
C SER A 26 -0.66 -9.09 3.58
N LEU A 27 -0.31 -9.93 4.57
CA LEU A 27 1.02 -10.52 4.73
C LEU A 27 1.30 -11.60 3.67
N GLN A 28 0.30 -12.43 3.36
CA GLN A 28 0.40 -13.43 2.29
C GLN A 28 0.68 -12.79 0.93
N ARG A 29 0.02 -11.67 0.61
CA ARG A 29 0.27 -10.93 -0.65
C ARG A 29 1.70 -10.37 -0.76
N SER A 30 2.42 -10.24 0.35
CA SER A 30 3.84 -9.87 0.36
C SER A 30 4.78 -11.06 0.17
N GLY A 31 4.24 -12.28 0.14
CA GLY A 31 5.00 -13.52 -0.05
C GLY A 31 5.63 -14.07 1.23
N ALA A 32 5.18 -13.63 2.41
CA ALA A 32 5.62 -14.21 3.67
C ALA A 32 5.14 -15.67 3.79
N ASP A 33 5.94 -16.52 4.41
CA ASP A 33 5.61 -17.91 4.68
C ASP A 33 4.59 -18.05 5.81
N ASP A 34 3.82 -19.14 5.81
CA ASP A 34 2.72 -19.33 6.77
C ASP A 34 3.19 -19.36 8.23
N LYS A 35 4.42 -19.83 8.50
CA LYS A 35 5.01 -19.80 9.85
C LYS A 35 5.28 -18.37 10.31
N ALA A 36 5.91 -17.54 9.46
CA ALA A 36 6.11 -16.13 9.78
C ALA A 36 4.78 -15.38 9.94
N ILE A 37 3.80 -15.68 9.09
CA ILE A 37 2.46 -15.07 9.17
C ILE A 37 1.80 -15.44 10.50
N ALA A 38 1.79 -16.70 10.89
CA ALA A 38 1.20 -17.14 12.16
C ALA A 38 1.86 -16.44 13.35
N TYR A 39 3.18 -16.36 13.38
CA TYR A 39 3.93 -15.64 14.41
C TYR A 39 3.57 -14.15 14.47
N ILE A 40 3.50 -13.47 13.32
CA ILE A 40 3.16 -12.04 13.27
C ILE A 40 1.73 -11.81 13.76
N LEU A 41 0.79 -12.68 13.38
CA LEU A 41 -0.62 -12.56 13.80
C LEU A 41 -0.77 -12.70 15.31
N ASP A 42 0.00 -13.60 15.93
CA ASP A 42 -0.02 -13.84 17.37
C ASP A 42 0.51 -12.62 18.13
N VAL A 43 1.71 -12.15 17.78
CA VAL A 43 2.33 -10.96 18.40
C VAL A 43 1.46 -9.72 18.21
N VAL A 44 0.94 -9.49 17.00
CA VAL A 44 0.08 -8.33 16.74
C VAL A 44 -1.21 -8.43 17.53
N ARG A 45 -1.79 -9.63 17.69
CA ARG A 45 -3.02 -9.84 18.46
C ARG A 45 -2.84 -9.49 19.93
N ASP A 46 -1.76 -9.95 20.55
CA ASP A 46 -1.46 -9.69 21.96
C ASP A 46 -1.23 -8.20 22.24
N GLU A 47 -0.81 -7.48 21.20
CA GLU A 47 -0.54 -6.06 21.21
C GLU A 47 -1.76 -5.19 20.83
N LEU A 48 -2.91 -5.79 20.48
CA LEU A 48 -4.11 -5.03 20.15
C LEU A 48 -4.76 -4.42 21.39
N TYR A 49 -5.17 -3.17 21.25
CA TYR A 49 -5.96 -2.45 22.25
C TYR A 49 -7.01 -1.58 21.54
N GLN A 50 -8.03 -1.16 22.29
CA GLN A 50 -9.12 -0.34 21.75
C GLN A 50 -8.61 1.00 21.24
N GLY A 51 -9.03 1.39 20.03
CA GLY A 51 -8.64 2.65 19.40
C GLY A 51 -7.24 2.63 18.76
N ILE A 52 -6.56 1.48 18.69
CA ILE A 52 -5.30 1.36 17.96
C ILE A 52 -5.49 1.77 16.49
N SER A 53 -4.53 2.52 15.95
CA SER A 53 -4.62 3.00 14.57
C SER A 53 -4.21 1.93 13.55
N THR A 54 -4.79 1.96 12.35
CA THR A 54 -4.35 1.12 11.23
C THR A 54 -2.88 1.34 10.88
N LYS A 55 -2.38 2.57 11.05
CA LYS A 55 -0.96 2.93 10.85
C LYS A 55 -0.06 2.20 11.84
N GLU A 56 -0.48 2.09 13.09
CA GLU A 56 0.30 1.42 14.11
C GLU A 56 0.35 -0.08 13.91
N ILE A 57 -0.81 -0.73 13.71
CA ILE A 57 -0.89 -2.17 13.36
C ILE A 57 0.04 -2.47 12.17
N TYR A 58 -0.03 -1.64 11.14
CA TYR A 58 0.83 -1.77 9.96
C TYR A 58 2.33 -1.67 10.31
N ASN A 59 2.72 -0.69 11.12
CA ASN A 59 4.12 -0.48 11.51
C ASN A 59 4.66 -1.66 12.33
N ARG A 60 3.86 -2.22 13.24
CA ARG A 60 4.24 -3.40 14.04
C ARG A 60 4.43 -4.62 13.16
N ALA A 61 3.46 -4.91 12.29
CA ALA A 61 3.57 -6.00 11.32
C ALA A 61 4.79 -5.85 10.40
N PHE A 62 5.06 -4.64 9.91
CA PHE A 62 6.24 -4.34 9.09
C PHE A 62 7.55 -4.57 9.84
N ALA A 63 7.66 -4.12 11.10
CA ALA A 63 8.85 -4.31 11.91
C ALA A 63 9.14 -5.81 12.14
N LEU A 64 8.10 -6.61 12.39
CA LEU A 64 8.21 -8.06 12.55
C LEU A 64 8.59 -8.76 11.24
N LEU A 65 8.01 -8.36 10.10
CA LEU A 65 8.41 -8.84 8.78
C LEU A 65 9.88 -8.55 8.49
N LYS A 66 10.34 -7.33 8.80
CA LYS A 66 11.72 -6.90 8.57
C LYS A 66 12.72 -7.75 9.38
N LYS A 67 12.38 -8.07 10.63
CA LYS A 67 13.18 -8.97 11.49
C LYS A 67 13.29 -10.39 10.92
N LYS A 68 12.26 -10.88 10.21
CA LYS A 68 12.28 -12.20 9.57
C LYS A 68 13.05 -12.20 8.26
N LYS A 69 12.61 -11.40 7.28
CA LYS A 69 13.28 -11.23 5.98
C LYS A 69 12.97 -9.85 5.40
N SER A 70 14.01 -9.08 5.09
CA SER A 70 13.88 -7.73 4.52
C SER A 70 13.08 -7.70 3.20
N VAL A 71 13.17 -8.75 2.38
CA VAL A 71 12.48 -8.84 1.09
C VAL A 71 10.95 -8.74 1.23
N PHE A 72 10.37 -9.38 2.24
CA PHE A 72 8.92 -9.34 2.47
C PHE A 72 8.48 -7.96 2.97
N ALA A 73 9.28 -7.35 3.84
CA ALA A 73 9.04 -6.00 4.34
C ALA A 73 9.04 -4.97 3.19
N SER A 74 9.97 -5.07 2.25
CA SER A 74 10.03 -4.19 1.07
C SER A 74 8.76 -4.29 0.22
N LYS A 75 8.28 -5.51 -0.06
CA LYS A 75 7.01 -5.71 -0.81
C LYS A 75 5.80 -5.18 -0.05
N TYR A 76 5.76 -5.35 1.27
CA TYR A 76 4.70 -4.83 2.12
C TYR A 76 4.67 -3.28 2.12
N LYS A 77 5.84 -2.64 2.19
CA LYS A 77 6.01 -1.18 2.11
C LYS A 77 5.66 -0.61 0.75
N LEU A 78 6.07 -1.29 -0.32
CA LEU A 78 5.76 -0.86 -1.69
C LEU A 78 4.26 -0.78 -1.91
N LYS A 79 3.49 -1.78 -1.45
CA LYS A 79 2.02 -1.76 -1.55
C LYS A 79 1.43 -0.50 -0.91
N LYS A 80 1.92 -0.13 0.28
CA LYS A 80 1.46 1.09 0.97
C LYS A 80 1.84 2.37 0.22
N ALA A 81 3.09 2.47 -0.26
CA ALA A 81 3.56 3.63 -1.01
C ALA A 81 2.75 3.85 -2.30
N ILE A 82 2.34 2.77 -2.98
CA ILE A 82 1.45 2.86 -4.15
C ILE A 82 0.08 3.44 -3.76
N TYR A 83 -0.50 3.02 -2.62
CA TYR A 83 -1.76 3.61 -2.14
C TYR A 83 -1.61 5.07 -1.72
N GLU A 84 -0.47 5.47 -1.15
CA GLU A 84 -0.19 6.85 -0.75
C GLU A 84 -0.07 7.80 -1.95
N LEU A 85 0.32 7.30 -3.11
CA LEU A 85 0.29 8.07 -4.37
C LEU A 85 -1.15 8.40 -4.81
N GLY A 86 -2.15 7.67 -4.34
CA GLY A 86 -3.55 8.01 -4.54
C GLY A 86 -4.37 6.85 -5.09
N PRO A 87 -5.65 6.73 -4.70
CA PRO A 87 -6.49 5.59 -5.03
C PRO A 87 -6.88 5.51 -6.51
N THR A 88 -6.74 6.62 -7.25
CA THR A 88 -7.09 6.71 -8.67
C THR A 88 -6.01 6.09 -9.58
N GLY A 89 -4.82 5.78 -9.07
CA GLY A 89 -3.69 5.28 -9.87
C GLY A 89 -3.01 6.36 -10.73
N PHE A 90 -3.73 7.43 -11.07
CA PHE A 90 -3.28 8.51 -11.94
C PHE A 90 -1.97 9.20 -11.48
N PRO A 91 -1.74 9.48 -10.19
CA PRO A 91 -0.46 10.09 -9.77
C PRO A 91 0.72 9.13 -9.91
N PHE A 92 0.51 7.83 -9.73
CA PHE A 92 1.54 6.81 -9.97
C PHE A 92 1.89 6.71 -11.45
N GLU A 93 0.87 6.67 -12.33
CA GLU A 93 1.08 6.65 -13.79
C GLU A 93 1.83 7.88 -14.28
N ARG A 94 1.47 9.07 -13.79
CA ARG A 94 2.18 10.32 -14.11
C ARG A 94 3.63 10.30 -13.65
N PHE A 95 3.90 9.77 -12.46
CA PHE A 95 5.26 9.64 -11.93
C PHE A 95 6.10 8.70 -12.81
N VAL A 96 5.58 7.53 -13.15
CA VAL A 96 6.27 6.56 -14.02
C VAL A 96 6.45 7.13 -15.43
N ALA A 97 5.45 7.83 -15.97
CA ALA A 97 5.54 8.49 -17.26
C ALA A 97 6.63 9.58 -17.27
N ALA A 98 6.78 10.35 -16.20
CA ALA A 98 7.86 11.34 -16.09
C ALA A 98 9.25 10.69 -16.08
N ILE A 99 9.44 9.58 -15.35
CA ILE A 99 10.70 8.83 -15.32
C ILE A 99 11.05 8.27 -16.70
N LEU A 100 10.08 7.65 -17.37
CA LEU A 100 10.28 7.06 -18.69
C LEU A 100 10.56 8.12 -19.75
N LYS A 101 9.86 9.27 -19.71
CA LYS A 101 10.16 10.44 -20.56
C LYS A 101 11.58 10.93 -20.35
N TYR A 102 12.02 11.08 -19.10
CA TYR A 102 13.40 11.47 -18.78
C TYR A 102 14.43 10.44 -19.29
N SER A 103 14.06 9.16 -19.33
CA SER A 103 14.90 8.08 -19.84
C SER A 103 14.88 7.94 -21.38
N GLY A 104 14.23 8.87 -22.09
CA GLY A 104 14.18 8.90 -23.56
C GLY A 104 13.05 8.08 -24.19
N TYR A 105 12.13 7.53 -23.39
CA TYR A 105 10.98 6.78 -23.91
C TYR A 105 9.79 7.70 -24.19
N GLN A 106 9.10 7.45 -25.30
CA GLN A 106 7.78 8.04 -25.52
C GLN A 106 6.75 7.30 -24.69
N VAL A 107 5.99 8.06 -23.89
CA VAL A 107 4.95 7.50 -23.00
C VAL A 107 3.61 8.03 -23.43
N GLY A 108 2.73 7.13 -23.87
CA GLY A 108 1.32 7.43 -24.14
C GLY A 108 0.52 7.30 -22.86
N ASN A 109 -0.08 8.41 -22.42
CA ASN A 109 -1.04 8.36 -21.31
C ASN A 109 -2.38 7.92 -21.91
N SER A 110 -2.98 6.83 -21.43
CA SER A 110 -4.32 6.38 -21.84
C SER A 110 -5.45 7.31 -21.38
N CYS A 111 -5.12 8.48 -20.81
CA CYS A 111 -6.06 9.53 -20.44
C CYS A 111 -5.80 10.76 -21.30
N GLN A 112 -6.79 11.10 -22.14
CA GLN A 112 -6.79 12.20 -23.11
C GLN A 112 -6.17 13.50 -22.58
N THR A 113 -5.29 14.05 -23.40
CA THR A 113 -5.37 15.44 -23.84
C THR A 113 -4.99 15.49 -25.32
N ASP A 114 -5.97 15.38 -26.22
CA ASP A 114 -5.83 15.83 -27.62
C ASP A 114 -6.60 17.16 -27.77
N PRO A 115 -6.29 18.02 -28.75
CA PRO A 115 -5.12 18.90 -28.82
C PRO A 115 -5.56 20.38 -28.96
N PRO A 116 -4.65 21.34 -29.15
CA PRO A 116 -4.89 22.29 -30.24
C PRO A 116 -3.84 22.09 -31.35
N ILE A 117 -4.30 21.74 -32.54
CA ILE A 117 -3.54 21.83 -33.80
C ILE A 117 -4.05 23.08 -34.54
N PRO A 118 -3.29 23.73 -35.42
CA PRO A 118 -2.01 24.43 -35.28
C PRO A 118 -2.18 25.96 -35.52
N ILE A 119 -1.27 26.81 -35.06
CA ILE A 119 -1.09 28.11 -35.73
C ILE A 119 0.11 27.98 -36.66
N ILE A 120 -0.19 27.97 -37.95
CA ILE A 120 0.75 28.07 -39.05
C ILE A 120 1.62 29.31 -38.83
N LEU A 121 2.93 29.12 -38.75
CA LEU A 121 3.93 30.18 -38.97
C LEU A 121 4.95 29.65 -39.97
N THR A 122 4.53 29.67 -41.24
CA THR A 122 5.43 29.79 -42.38
C THR A 122 5.13 31.13 -43.01
N GLN A 123 6.20 31.86 -43.31
CA GLN A 123 6.23 33.25 -43.79
C GLN A 123 5.39 33.51 -45.03
#